data_AF-A0A836TNN8-F1
#
_entry.id   AF-A0A836TNN8-F1
#
_cell.length_a   1.000
_cell.length_b   1.000
_cell.length_c   1.000
_cell.angle_alpha   90.00
_cell.angle_beta   90.00
_cell.angle_gamma   90.00
#
_symmetry.space_group_name_H-M   'P 1'
#
loop_
_entity.id
_entity.type
_entity.pdbx_description
1 polymer ?
#
loop_
_entity_poly.entity_id
_entity_poly.type
_entity_poly.pdbx_seq_one_letter_code
_entity_poly.pdbx_strand_id
1 'polypeptide(L)'
;MCLFLSGINLLASEENKSEDYIDRWEKEAVYQMIEYKIPASITLAQGILESGNGISELALKSNNHFGIKCHSDWTGGRTYHDDDEKGE
;
A
#
# COMPACT_ATOMS: atom_id res chain seq x y z
N MET A 1 -4.55 48.23 -17.16
CA MET A 1 -5.77 47.44 -16.88
C MET A 1 -5.31 46.07 -16.37
N CYS A 2 -4.93 46.03 -15.10
CA CYS A 2 -4.56 44.79 -14.42
C CYS A 2 -5.85 44.00 -14.19
N LEU A 3 -6.05 42.92 -14.92
CA LEU A 3 -6.98 41.89 -14.49
C LEU A 3 -6.16 40.64 -14.17
N PHE A 4 -5.85 40.58 -12.87
CA PHE A 4 -5.56 39.35 -12.15
C PHE A 4 -6.70 38.36 -12.42
N LEU A 5 -6.47 37.37 -13.29
CA LEU A 5 -7.28 36.15 -13.24
C LEU A 5 -6.67 35.27 -12.16
N SER A 6 -7.24 35.48 -10.97
CA SER A 6 -7.07 34.69 -9.75
C SER A 6 -7.05 33.21 -10.06
N GLY A 7 -6.08 32.52 -9.45
CA GLY A 7 -5.88 31.09 -9.54
C GLY A 7 -7.17 30.31 -9.33
N ILE A 8 -7.41 29.40 -10.27
CA ILE A 8 -8.28 28.27 -10.06
C ILE A 8 -7.56 27.39 -9.02
N ASN A 9 -8.00 27.44 -7.77
CA ASN A 9 -7.62 26.44 -6.80
C ASN A 9 -8.26 25.12 -7.25
N LEU A 10 -7.46 24.30 -7.94
CA LEU A 10 -7.77 22.90 -8.20
C LEU A 10 -7.77 22.20 -6.84
N LEU A 11 -8.93 22.17 -6.18
CA LEU A 11 -9.18 21.23 -5.09
C LEU A 11 -9.30 19.85 -5.75
N ALA A 12 -8.15 19.24 -6.02
CA ALA A 12 -8.10 17.80 -6.15
C ALA A 12 -8.50 17.25 -4.78
N SER A 13 -9.71 16.71 -4.66
CA SER A 13 -10.02 15.84 -3.55
C SER A 13 -9.04 14.68 -3.65
N GLU A 14 -8.09 14.57 -2.72
CA GLU A 14 -7.47 13.29 -2.41
C GLU A 14 -8.64 12.34 -2.09
N GLU A 15 -9.06 11.54 -3.07
CA GLU A 15 -9.86 10.35 -2.82
C GLU A 15 -9.11 9.60 -1.71
N ASN A 16 -9.76 9.37 -0.57
CA ASN A 16 -9.06 8.97 0.66
C ASN A 16 -8.64 7.49 0.57
N LYS A 17 -7.60 7.23 -0.25
CA LYS A 17 -7.07 5.90 -0.56
C LYS A 17 -6.68 5.12 0.69
N SER A 18 -6.34 5.83 1.77
CA SER A 18 -6.05 5.23 3.07
C SER A 18 -7.32 4.63 3.70
N GLU A 19 -8.45 5.33 3.65
CA GLU A 19 -9.74 4.81 4.13
C GLU A 19 -10.17 3.60 3.29
N ASP A 20 -10.06 3.68 1.96
CA ASP A 20 -10.37 2.54 1.08
C ASP A 20 -9.52 1.30 1.39
N TYR A 21 -8.24 1.51 1.72
CA TYR A 21 -7.34 0.43 2.13
C TYR A 21 -7.77 -0.16 3.47
N ILE A 22 -8.12 0.69 4.45
CA ILE A 22 -8.61 0.25 5.75
C ILE A 22 -9.88 -0.57 5.58
N ASP A 23 -10.89 -0.06 4.87
CA ASP A 23 -12.17 -0.74 4.65
C ASP A 23 -12.00 -2.09 3.96
N ARG A 24 -11.01 -2.21 3.06
CA ARG A 24 -10.70 -3.46 2.37
C ARG A 24 -10.06 -4.50 3.28
N TRP A 25 -9.13 -4.08 4.15
CA TRP A 25 -8.25 -4.99 4.89
C TRP A 25 -8.53 -5.08 6.38
N GLU A 26 -9.43 -4.26 6.94
CA GLU A 26 -9.73 -4.20 8.37
C GLU A 26 -10.09 -5.57 8.97
N LYS A 27 -10.89 -6.36 8.26
CA LYS A 27 -11.33 -7.69 8.72
C LYS A 27 -10.16 -8.66 8.79
N GLU A 28 -9.28 -8.64 7.79
CA GLU A 28 -8.07 -9.46 7.77
C GLU A 28 -7.11 -9.00 8.88
N ALA A 29 -6.90 -7.70 9.04
CA ALA A 29 -6.05 -7.17 10.10
C ALA A 29 -6.56 -7.53 11.50
N VAL A 30 -7.87 -7.50 11.73
CA VAL A 30 -8.50 -7.94 12.99
C VAL A 30 -8.34 -9.45 13.19
N TYR A 31 -8.51 -10.26 12.13
CA TYR A 31 -8.26 -11.69 12.20
C TYR A 31 -6.80 -11.99 12.60
N GLN A 32 -5.83 -11.38 11.92
CA GLN A 32 -4.40 -11.49 12.23
C GLN A 32 -4.07 -10.99 13.64
N MET A 33 -4.75 -9.94 14.11
CA MET A 33 -4.61 -9.46 15.48
C MET A 33 -5.05 -10.51 16.51
N ILE A 34 -6.15 -11.22 16.26
CA ILE A 34 -6.63 -12.26 17.16
C ILE A 34 -5.67 -13.45 17.14
N GLU A 35 -5.19 -13.86 15.97
CA GLU A 35 -4.30 -15.01 15.82
C GLU A 35 -2.90 -14.75 16.40
N TYR A 36 -2.25 -13.68 15.95
CA TYR A 36 -0.83 -13.39 16.23
C TYR A 36 -0.60 -12.34 17.32
N LYS A 37 -1.68 -11.78 17.91
CA LYS A 37 -1.63 -10.80 19.01
C LYS A 37 -0.92 -9.49 18.66
N ILE A 38 -0.88 -9.14 17.38
CA ILE A 38 -0.40 -7.83 16.90
C ILE A 38 -1.60 -6.92 16.68
N PRO A 39 -1.70 -5.74 17.31
CA PRO A 39 -2.81 -4.82 17.09
C PRO A 39 -3.08 -4.57 15.61
N ALA A 40 -4.34 -4.70 15.19
CA ALA A 40 -4.76 -4.53 13.79
C ALA A 40 -4.31 -3.17 13.20
N SER A 41 -4.27 -2.14 14.03
CA SER A 41 -3.78 -0.80 13.65
C SER A 41 -2.32 -0.80 13.19
N ILE A 42 -1.45 -1.62 13.79
CA ILE A 42 -0.04 -1.72 13.39
C ILE A 42 0.05 -2.39 12.01
N THR A 43 -0.66 -3.49 11.81
CA THR A 43 -0.70 -4.20 10.51
C THR A 43 -1.25 -3.31 9.41
N LEU A 44 -2.35 -2.59 9.65
CA LEU A 44 -2.94 -1.66 8.68
C LEU A 44 -2.01 -0.49 8.37
N ALA A 45 -1.39 0.10 9.39
CA ALA A 45 -0.45 1.21 9.20
C ALA A 45 0.76 0.78 8.36
N GLN A 46 1.35 -0.38 8.64
CA GLN A 46 2.43 -0.92 7.82
C GLN A 46 1.95 -1.25 6.41
N GLY A 47 0.80 -1.89 6.26
CA GLY A 47 0.24 -2.21 4.95
C GLY A 47 0.03 -0.97 4.09
N ILE A 48 -0.51 0.10 4.68
CA ILE A 48 -0.68 1.41 4.03
C ILE A 48 0.67 1.98 3.58
N LEU A 49 1.65 2.02 4.47
CA LEU A 49 2.96 2.62 4.22
C LEU A 49 3.73 1.86 3.12
N GLU A 50 3.89 0.55 3.29
CA GLU A 50 4.74 -0.28 2.43
C GLU A 50 4.14 -0.51 1.05
N SER A 51 2.79 -0.52 0.95
CA SER A 51 2.11 -0.76 -0.33
C SER A 51 1.61 0.52 -1.02
N GLY A 52 1.82 1.69 -0.41
CA GLY A 52 1.29 2.97 -0.92
C GLY A 52 -0.23 2.95 -1.02
N ASN A 53 -0.92 2.66 0.08
CA ASN A 53 -2.37 2.44 0.13
C ASN A 53 -2.86 1.29 -0.76
N GLY A 54 -2.03 0.26 -0.96
CA GLY A 54 -2.37 -0.90 -1.80
C GLY A 54 -2.25 -0.66 -3.31
N ILE A 55 -1.64 0.45 -3.73
CA ILE A 55 -1.55 0.86 -5.13
C ILE A 55 -0.20 0.48 -5.77
N SER A 56 0.78 0.04 -4.96
CA SER A 56 2.03 -0.51 -5.51
C SER A 56 1.75 -1.63 -6.50
N GLU A 57 2.60 -1.74 -7.52
CA GLU A 57 2.46 -2.78 -8.55
C GLU A 57 2.45 -4.19 -7.95
N LEU A 58 3.30 -4.40 -6.95
CA LEU A 58 3.40 -5.65 -6.22
C LEU A 58 2.10 -5.98 -5.46
N ALA A 59 1.50 -5.01 -4.76
CA ALA A 59 0.22 -5.21 -4.10
C ALA A 59 -0.91 -5.48 -5.10
N LEU A 60 -1.00 -4.70 -6.19
CA LEU A 60 -2.06 -4.84 -7.20
C LEU A 60 -1.98 -6.16 -7.98
N LYS A 61 -0.78 -6.61 -8.34
CA LYS A 61 -0.59 -7.81 -9.19
C LYS A 61 -0.46 -9.10 -8.39
N SER A 62 0.01 -9.04 -7.15
CA SER A 62 0.38 -10.24 -6.38
C SER A 62 -0.14 -10.27 -4.94
N ASN A 63 -0.93 -9.28 -4.50
CA ASN A 63 -1.35 -9.11 -3.10
C ASN A 63 -0.18 -9.13 -2.10
N ASN A 64 1.02 -8.76 -2.54
CA ASN A 64 2.19 -8.66 -1.68
C ASN A 64 2.36 -7.20 -1.25
N HIS A 65 1.78 -6.88 -0.10
CA HIS A 65 1.73 -5.53 0.46
C HIS A 65 3.02 -5.10 1.17
N PHE A 66 3.89 -6.06 1.50
CA PHE A 66 5.03 -5.85 2.39
C PHE A 66 6.37 -6.11 1.71
N GLY A 67 6.39 -6.31 0.38
CA GLY A 67 7.65 -6.57 -0.34
C GLY A 67 8.33 -7.88 0.06
N ILE A 68 7.57 -8.88 0.52
CA ILE A 68 8.18 -10.14 1.00
C ILE A 68 8.82 -10.87 -0.18
N LYS A 69 10.14 -11.07 -0.11
CA LYS A 69 10.92 -11.75 -1.13
C LYS A 69 10.68 -13.26 -1.07
N CYS A 70 10.71 -13.91 -2.24
CA CYS A 70 10.63 -15.36 -2.32
C CYS A 70 11.95 -16.00 -1.85
N HIS A 71 11.91 -16.82 -0.81
CA HIS A 71 13.06 -17.61 -0.36
C HIS A 71 13.19 -18.93 -1.16
N SER A 72 14.30 -19.66 -0.95
CA SER A 72 14.61 -20.88 -1.71
C SER A 72 13.58 -22.00 -1.55
N ASP A 73 12.86 -22.01 -0.44
CA ASP A 73 11.79 -22.93 -0.08
C ASP A 73 10.40 -22.48 -0.59
N TRP A 74 10.29 -21.30 -1.23
CA TRP A 74 9.02 -20.83 -1.77
C TRP A 74 8.60 -21.62 -3.01
N THR A 75 7.48 -22.34 -2.91
CA THR A 75 6.91 -23.16 -3.99
C THR A 75 5.70 -22.51 -4.68
N GLY A 76 5.29 -21.32 -4.26
CA GLY A 76 4.15 -20.59 -4.82
C GLY A 76 4.48 -19.78 -6.08
N GLY A 77 3.51 -18.95 -6.49
CA GLY A 77 3.69 -17.99 -7.59
C GLY A 77 4.81 -16.99 -7.30
N ARG A 78 5.54 -16.58 -8.34
CA ARG A 78 6.67 -15.66 -8.24
C ARG A 78 6.45 -14.49 -9.17
N THR A 79 6.73 -13.29 -8.68
CA THR A 79 6.81 -12.07 -9.49
C THR A 79 8.23 -11.55 -9.36
N TYR A 80 8.85 -11.26 -10.49
CA TYR A 80 10.19 -10.68 -10.54
C TYR A 80 10.03 -9.17 -10.65
N HIS A 81 10.45 -8.47 -9.62
CA HIS A 81 10.72 -7.04 -9.66
C HIS A 81 12.25 -6.89 -9.55
N ASP A 82 12.82 -6.09 -10.43
CA ASP A 82 14.23 -5.69 -10.36
C ASP A 82 14.26 -4.48 -9.41
N ASP A 83 14.27 -4.76 -8.11
CA ASP A 83 14.25 -3.75 -7.04
C ASP A 83 15.60 -3.02 -6.94
N ASP A 84 16.64 -3.59 -7.55
CA ASP A 84 18.00 -3.10 -7.48
C ASP A 84 18.17 -1.94 -8.48
N GLU A 85 18.27 -0.71 -7.97
CA GLU A 85 18.90 0.36 -8.75
C GLU A 85 20.30 -0.11 -9.15
N LYS A 86 20.70 0.12 -10.40
CA LYS A 86 22.08 -0.12 -10.83
C LYS A 86 23.03 0.78 -10.01
N GLY A 87 23.59 0.25 -8.92
CA GLY A 87 24.66 0.90 -8.17
C GLY A 87 24.45 1.07 -6.66
N GLU A 88 23.53 0.34 -6.02
CA GLU A 88 23.62 0.10 -4.56
C GLU A 88 24.68 -0.97 -4.21
#